data_AF-A0A969GHP8-F1
#
_entry.id   AF-A0A969GHP8-F1
#
_cell.length_a   1.000
_cell.length_b   1.000
_cell.length_c   1.000
_cell.angle_alpha   90.00
_cell.angle_beta   90.00
_cell.angle_gamma   90.00
#
_symmetry.space_group_name_H-M   'P 1'
#
loop_
_entity.id
_entity.type
_entity.pdbx_description
1 polymer ?
#
loop_
_entity_poly.entity_id
_entity_poly.type
_entity_poly.pdbx_seq_one_letter_code
_entity_poly.pdbx_strand_id
1 'polypeptide(L)' 'AISKLGVMRRPGDFNEISTIESKLPGITQKIQFIDALLQPVSSSELRRRVQANEMARYYLTSEVYEYIESQKLYR' A
#
# COMPACT_ATOMS: atom_id res chain seq x y z
N ALA A 1 22.73 9.23 -3.91
CA ALA A 1 21.61 9.77 -4.72
C ALA A 1 20.63 8.64 -5.03
N ILE A 2 19.31 8.89 -5.05
CA ILE A 2 18.30 7.88 -5.40
C ILE A 2 18.28 7.69 -6.93
N SER A 3 18.37 6.45 -7.42
CA SER A 3 18.38 6.15 -8.85
C SER A 3 16.99 6.17 -9.48
N LYS A 4 16.01 5.47 -8.88
CA LYS A 4 14.63 5.34 -9.37
C LYS A 4 13.63 5.25 -8.20
N LEU A 5 12.36 5.51 -8.51
CA LEU A 5 11.19 5.40 -7.64
C LEU A 5 10.24 4.37 -8.26
N GLY A 6 10.08 3.21 -7.62
CA GLY A 6 9.12 2.20 -8.02
C GLY A 6 7.69 2.62 -7.67
N VAL A 7 6.81 2.72 -8.67
CA VAL A 7 5.41 3.15 -8.49
C VAL A 7 4.47 2.04 -8.94
N MET A 8 3.72 1.48 -8.00
CA MET A 8 2.61 0.57 -8.30
C MET A 8 1.30 1.35 -8.22
N ARG A 9 0.51 1.35 -9.30
CA ARG A 9 -0.76 2.07 -9.35
C ARG A 9 -1.87 1.23 -8.73
N ARG A 10 -2.74 1.87 -7.97
CA ARG A 10 -4.01 1.24 -7.58
C ARG A 10 -5.04 1.45 -8.71
N PRO A 11 -5.97 0.52 -8.94
CA PRO A 11 -7.09 0.76 -9.83
C PRO A 11 -7.86 2.01 -9.39
N GLY A 12 -8.26 2.82 -10.36
CA GLY A 12 -8.91 4.11 -10.11
C GLY A 12 -7.95 5.26 -9.82
N ASP A 13 -6.64 5.01 -9.77
CA ASP A 13 -5.64 6.08 -9.73
C ASP A 13 -5.35 6.61 -11.14
N PHE A 14 -5.90 7.79 -11.44
CA PHE A 14 -5.77 8.48 -12.72
C PHE A 14 -4.89 9.73 -12.62
N ASN A 15 -4.02 9.83 -11.60
CA ASN A 15 -3.19 11.02 -11.42
C ASN A 15 -2.37 11.32 -12.68
N GLU A 16 -2.54 12.53 -13.21
CA GLU A 16 -1.84 12.96 -14.41
C GLU A 16 -0.38 13.29 -14.06
N ILE A 17 0.55 12.47 -14.56
CA ILE A 17 1.99 12.59 -14.28
C ILE A 17 2.52 13.99 -14.64
N SER A 18 1.96 14.61 -15.69
CA SER A 18 2.29 15.96 -16.14
C SER A 18 2.17 17.01 -15.02
N THR A 19 1.18 16.85 -14.13
CA THR A 19 0.95 17.75 -12.99
C THR A 19 2.03 17.59 -11.92
N ILE A 20 2.66 16.41 -11.84
CA ILE A 20 3.75 16.15 -10.89
C ILE A 20 5.07 16.69 -11.46
N GLU A 21 5.31 16.51 -12.76
CA GLU A 21 6.51 17.02 -13.44
C GLU A 21 6.59 18.56 -13.38
N SER A 22 5.45 19.27 -13.48
CA SER A 22 5.43 20.73 -13.38
C SER A 22 5.78 21.24 -11.97
N LYS A 23 5.44 20.47 -10.93
CA LYS A 23 5.76 20.79 -9.53
C LYS A 23 7.16 20.33 -9.12
N LEU A 24 7.66 19.28 -9.75
CA LEU A 24 8.97 18.70 -9.48
C LEU A 24 9.67 18.29 -10.79
N PRO A 25 10.33 19.23 -11.46
CA PRO A 25 10.99 18.96 -12.74
C PRO A 25 12.03 17.83 -12.64
N GLY A 26 11.99 16.91 -13.60
CA GLY A 26 12.85 15.73 -13.69
C GLY A 26 12.35 14.51 -12.92
N ILE A 27 11.23 14.60 -12.18
CA ILE A 27 10.70 13.47 -11.39
C ILE A 27 10.26 12.31 -12.28
N THR A 28 9.72 12.58 -13.46
CA THR A 28 9.31 11.55 -14.42
C THR A 28 10.46 10.65 -14.83
N GLN A 29 11.68 11.19 -14.94
CA GLN A 29 12.88 10.41 -15.25
C GLN A 29 13.28 9.46 -14.11
N LYS A 30 12.84 9.75 -12.89
CA LYS A 30 13.08 8.91 -11.70
C LYS A 30 12.00 7.86 -11.51
N ILE A 31 10.79 8.02 -12.06
CA ILE A 31 9.69 7.07 -11.86
C ILE A 31 9.88 5.81 -12.72
N GLN A 32 9.63 4.65 -12.13
CA GLN A 32 9.50 3.37 -12.80
C GLN A 32 8.20 2.72 -12.36
N PHE A 33 7.26 2.55 -13.30
CA PHE A 33 6.02 1.84 -12.99
C PHE A 33 6.29 0.35 -12.84
N ILE A 34 5.70 -0.23 -11.80
CA ILE A 34 5.76 -1.65 -11.50
C ILE A 34 4.42 -2.26 -11.90
N ASP A 35 4.47 -3.20 -12.85
CA ASP A 35 3.34 -4.06 -13.17
C ASP A 35 3.38 -5.28 -12.26
N ALA A 36 2.38 -5.39 -11.38
CA ALA A 36 2.31 -6.43 -10.37
C ALA A 36 0.84 -6.74 -10.04
N LEU A 37 0.61 -7.95 -9.52
CA LEU A 37 -0.72 -8.34 -9.07
C LEU A 37 -1.16 -7.43 -7.92
N LEU A 38 -2.31 -6.79 -8.08
CA LEU A 38 -2.88 -5.95 -7.05
C LEU A 38 -3.33 -6.82 -5.88
N GLN A 39 -2.80 -6.52 -4.69
CA GLN A 39 -3.37 -7.00 -3.44
C GLN A 39 -4.42 -5.98 -2.96
N PRO A 40 -5.73 -6.31 -2.97
CA PRO A 40 -6.79 -5.35 -2.70
C PRO A 40 -7.00 -5.16 -1.19
N VAL A 41 -5.94 -4.81 -0.48
CA VAL A 41 -6.01 -4.56 0.97
C VAL A 41 -5.27 -3.29 1.36
N SER A 42 -5.77 -2.64 2.40
CA SER A 42 -5.13 -1.49 3.04
C SER A 42 -4.97 -1.76 4.53
N SER A 43 -3.97 -1.14 5.16
CA SER A 43 -3.79 -1.25 6.61
C SER A 43 -4.98 -0.68 7.39
N SER A 44 -5.63 0.37 6.87
CA SER A 44 -6.79 0.98 7.52
C SER A 44 -7.98 0.03 7.56
N GLU A 45 -8.24 -0.68 6.45
CA GLU A 45 -9.28 -1.70 6.41
C GLU A 45 -8.96 -2.90 7.32
N LEU A 46 -7.69 -3.33 7.37
CA LEU A 46 -7.29 -4.42 8.26
C LEU A 46 -7.43 -4.05 9.74
N ARG A 47 -7.03 -2.84 10.13
CA ARG A 47 -7.24 -2.37 11.50
C ARG A 47 -8.72 -2.28 11.86
N ARG A 48 -9.56 -1.78 10.94
CA ARG A 48 -11.03 -1.75 11.11
C ARG A 48 -11.58 -3.17 11.33
N ARG A 49 -11.16 -4.13 10.50
CA ARG A 49 -11.56 -5.54 10.63
C ARG A 49 -11.16 -6.13 11.97
N VAL A 50 -9.91 -5.97 12.38
CA VAL A 50 -9.41 -6.46 13.68
C VAL A 50 -10.22 -5.86 14.84
N GLN A 51 -10.46 -4.55 14.80
CA GLN A 51 -11.26 -3.85 15.82
C GLN A 51 -12.71 -4.37 15.86
N ALA A 52 -13.30 -4.67 14.70
CA ALA A 52 -14.65 -5.20 14.57
C ALA A 52 -14.75 -6.73 14.76
N ASN A 53 -13.64 -7.40 15.10
CA ASN A 53 -13.54 -8.87 15.18
C ASN A 53 -13.96 -9.59 13.88
N GLU A 54 -13.71 -8.96 12.73
CA GLU A 54 -13.93 -9.50 11.39
C GLU A 54 -12.70 -10.26 10.87
N MET A 55 -12.88 -11.07 9.82
CA MET A 55 -11.81 -11.88 9.23
C MET A 55 -10.68 -11.02 8.62
N ALA A 56 -9.49 -11.10 9.23
CA ALA A 56 -8.24 -10.48 8.75
C ALA A 56 -7.12 -11.49 8.42
N ARG A 57 -7.21 -12.74 8.90
CA ARG A 57 -6.14 -13.76 8.85
C ARG A 57 -5.56 -13.99 7.45
N TYR A 58 -6.40 -14.07 6.41
CA TYR A 58 -5.96 -14.40 5.05
C TYR A 58 -5.38 -13.22 4.27
N TYR A 59 -5.32 -12.04 4.88
CA TYR A 59 -4.70 -10.85 4.28
C TYR A 59 -3.30 -10.57 4.83
N LEU A 60 -2.85 -11.37 5.80
CA LEU A 60 -1.60 -11.21 6.53
C LEU A 60 -0.80 -12.51 6.46
N THR A 61 0.50 -12.43 6.72
CA THR A 61 1.25 -13.65 7.05
C THR A 61 0.79 -14.15 8.42
N SER A 62 0.93 -15.46 8.64
CA SER A 62 0.51 -16.13 9.87
C SER A 62 1.12 -15.47 11.11
N GLU A 63 2.41 -15.15 11.03
CA GLU A 63 3.21 -14.57 12.11
C GLU A 63 2.72 -13.17 12.49
N VAL A 64 2.34 -12.36 11.50
CA VAL A 64 1.81 -11.01 11.75
C VAL A 64 0.43 -11.08 12.38
N TYR A 65 -0.42 -12.01 11.93
CA TYR A 65 -1.74 -12.21 12.52
C TYR A 65 -1.63 -12.66 13.99
N GLU A 66 -0.78 -13.66 14.27
CA GLU A 66 -0.51 -14.13 15.64
C GLU A 66 0.05 -13.04 16.56
N TYR A 67 0.91 -12.17 16.02
CA TYR A 67 1.43 -11.04 16.78
C TYR A 67 0.33 -10.04 17.16
N ILE A 68 -0.55 -9.69 16.21
CA ILE A 68 -1.70 -8.81 16.46
C ILE A 68 -2.61 -9.39 17.54
N GLU A 69 -2.89 -10.69 17.46
CA GLU A 69 -3.74 -11.41 18.41
C GLU A 69 -3.13 -11.44 19.82
N SER A 70 -1.85 -11.83 19.95
CA SER A 70 -1.15 -11.97 21.23
C SER A 70 -0.92 -10.64 21.94
N GLN A 71 -0.61 -9.59 21.18
CA GLN A 71 -0.37 -8.24 21.71
C GLN A 71 -1.64 -7.39 21.81
N LYS A 72 -2.80 -7.93 21.40
CA LYS A 72 -4.09 -7.22 21.38
C LYS A 72 -4.05 -5.88 20.64
N LEU A 73 -3.33 -5.83 19.51
CA LEU A 73 -3.24 -4.61 18.73
C LEU A 73 -4.58 -4.28 18.06
N TYR A 74 -4.88 -2.99 17.96
CA TYR A 74 -6.05 -2.45 17.25
C TYR A 74 -7.40 -2.84 17.86
N ARG A 75 -7.42 -3.18 19.15
CA ARG A 75 -8.61 -3.40 19.97
C ARG A 75 -8.88 -2.21 20.87
#